data_AF-A0A271VNP5-F1
#
_entry.id   AF-A0A271VNP5-F1
#
_cell.length_a   1.000
_cell.length_b   1.000
_cell.length_c   1.000
_cell.angle_alpha   90.00
_cell.angle_beta   90.00
_cell.angle_gamma   90.00
#
_symmetry.space_group_name_H-M   'P 1'
#
loop_
_entity.id
_entity.type
_entity.pdbx_description
1 polymer ?
#
loop_
_entity_poly.entity_id
_entity_poly.type
_entity_poly.pdbx_seq_one_letter_code
_entity_poly.pdbx_strand_id
1 'polypeptide(L)'
;MKIEKNTVASLAYQLTIEDGVVVDQSTVDAPLDYLHGHNNLISGLERELEGKVAGDKFTVTIAPEDAYGEHNEDLVQRVPAEVFQGVDELEVGMRFLADTDQGPIPVEITEVDGDEVVVDGNHMLAGQSLTFTVEVVAVRAATEEEMAHGHIHQGGGCCGGHDHDHDHDHEGGCCGGEGHGHGKKEGGCCGGGSCGSH
;
A
#
# COMPACT_ATOMS: atom_id res chain seq x y z
N MET A 1 10.21 -4.60 27.41
CA MET A 1 9.56 -3.33 27.01
C MET A 1 8.18 -3.71 26.50
N LYS A 2 7.14 -2.95 26.88
CA LYS A 2 5.78 -3.15 26.38
C LYS A 2 5.58 -2.27 25.14
N ILE A 3 4.70 -2.70 24.24
CA ILE A 3 4.24 -1.86 23.13
C ILE A 3 3.34 -0.76 23.71
N GLU A 4 3.75 0.49 23.51
CA GLU A 4 3.07 1.70 23.97
C GLU A 4 3.20 2.80 22.90
N LYS A 5 2.49 3.93 23.06
CA LYS A 5 2.60 5.06 22.13
C LYS A 5 4.05 5.51 21.96
N ASN A 6 4.45 5.78 20.72
CA ASN A 6 5.82 6.14 20.32
C ASN A 6 6.86 5.02 20.49
N THR A 7 6.44 3.76 20.44
CA THR A 7 7.35 2.61 20.36
C THR A 7 7.36 2.05 18.94
N VAL A 8 8.54 1.60 18.51
CA VAL A 8 8.69 0.86 17.26
C VAL A 8 8.63 -0.62 17.59
N ALA A 9 7.67 -1.32 16.98
CA ALA A 9 7.48 -2.75 17.16
C ALA A 9 7.71 -3.46 15.82
N SER A 10 8.54 -4.49 15.84
CA SER A 10 8.75 -5.42 14.73
C SER A 10 7.83 -6.61 14.95
N LEU A 11 6.90 -6.85 14.03
CA LEU A 11 5.97 -7.97 14.13
C LEU A 11 6.00 -8.83 12.87
N ALA A 12 6.00 -10.15 13.07
CA ALA A 12 5.63 -11.09 12.05
C ALA A 12 4.11 -11.32 12.17
N TYR A 13 3.39 -11.35 11.06
CA TYR A 13 1.96 -11.61 11.08
C TYR A 13 1.51 -12.45 9.90
N GLN A 14 0.40 -13.17 10.07
CA GLN A 14 -0.29 -13.83 8.99
C GLN A 14 -1.74 -13.37 9.00
N LEU A 15 -2.16 -12.77 7.89
CA LEU A 15 -3.52 -12.31 7.66
C LEU A 15 -4.28 -13.36 6.84
N THR A 16 -5.34 -13.89 7.43
CA THR A 16 -6.25 -14.85 6.82
C THR A 16 -7.69 -14.32 6.84
N ILE A 17 -8.43 -14.47 5.75
CA ILE A 17 -9.87 -14.13 5.67
C ILE A 17 -10.74 -15.33 6.10
N GLU A 18 -12.05 -15.13 6.27
CA GLU A 18 -12.99 -16.19 6.69
C GLU A 18 -13.00 -17.42 5.76
N ASP A 19 -12.67 -17.24 4.47
CA ASP A 19 -12.50 -18.34 3.51
C ASP A 19 -11.20 -19.16 3.70
N GLY A 20 -10.39 -18.84 4.72
CA GLY A 20 -9.12 -19.53 4.98
C GLY A 20 -8.00 -19.17 4.00
N VAL A 21 -8.22 -18.18 3.13
CA VAL A 21 -7.23 -17.67 2.19
C VAL A 21 -6.29 -16.71 2.92
N VAL A 22 -4.98 -16.95 2.79
CA VAL A 22 -3.96 -16.02 3.29
C VAL A 22 -3.86 -14.85 2.32
N VAL A 23 -4.19 -13.66 2.78
CA VAL A 23 -4.14 -12.43 1.98
C VAL A 23 -2.78 -11.79 2.07
N ASP A 24 -2.20 -11.77 3.28
CA ASP A 24 -0.88 -11.21 3.51
C ASP A 24 -0.15 -11.99 4.60
N GLN A 25 1.19 -12.00 4.53
CA GLN A 25 2.02 -12.59 5.55
C GLN A 25 3.39 -11.91 5.62
N SER A 26 3.81 -11.63 6.84
CA SER A 26 5.16 -11.23 7.21
C SER A 26 5.75 -12.29 8.14
N THR A 27 6.96 -12.74 7.82
CA THR A 27 7.66 -13.77 8.59
C THR A 27 8.64 -13.13 9.56
N VAL A 28 9.11 -13.90 10.55
CA VAL A 28 10.15 -13.47 11.50
C VAL A 28 11.46 -13.04 10.83
N ASP A 29 11.75 -13.55 9.63
CA ASP A 29 12.93 -13.17 8.84
C ASP A 29 12.78 -11.81 8.15
N ALA A 30 11.54 -11.38 7.91
CA ALA A 30 11.18 -10.08 7.33
C ALA A 30 10.00 -9.47 8.11
N PRO A 31 10.22 -9.10 9.39
CA PRO A 31 9.16 -8.56 10.22
C PRO A 31 8.72 -7.20 9.70
N LEU A 32 7.44 -6.89 9.85
CA LEU A 32 6.91 -5.56 9.61
C LEU A 32 7.23 -4.68 10.81
N ASP A 33 8.04 -3.67 10.58
CA ASP A 33 8.34 -2.64 11.55
C ASP A 33 7.37 -1.47 11.38
N TYR A 34 6.70 -1.11 12.48
CA TYR A 34 5.78 0.03 12.50
C TYR A 34 5.94 0.85 13.78
N LEU A 35 5.49 2.10 13.71
CA LEU A 35 5.42 3.01 14.84
C LEU A 35 4.03 2.98 15.46
N HIS A 36 3.95 2.57 16.72
CA HIS A 36 2.71 2.45 17.48
C HIS A 36 2.23 3.81 18.01
N GLY A 37 0.93 4.05 17.90
CA GLY A 37 0.20 5.26 18.29
C GLY A 37 0.09 6.33 17.20
N HIS A 38 0.29 5.95 15.93
CA HIS A 38 0.33 6.85 14.76
C HIS A 38 -0.57 6.39 13.61
N ASN A 39 -1.54 5.50 13.85
CA ASN A 39 -2.47 5.00 12.82
C ASN A 39 -1.78 4.36 11.59
N ASN A 40 -0.57 3.82 11.79
CA ASN A 40 0.16 3.08 10.75
C ASN A 40 -0.44 1.69 10.48
N LEU A 41 -1.23 1.16 11.42
CA LEU A 41 -1.95 -0.10 11.31
C LEU A 41 -3.44 0.11 11.58
N ILE A 42 -4.23 -0.91 11.27
CA ILE A 42 -5.66 -0.94 11.60
C ILE A 42 -5.87 -0.83 13.11
N SER A 43 -6.87 -0.05 13.51
CA SER A 43 -7.10 0.31 14.91
C SER A 43 -7.38 -0.91 15.78
N GLY A 44 -8.05 -1.93 15.25
CA GLY A 44 -8.30 -3.18 15.97
C GLY A 44 -7.01 -3.93 16.33
N LEU A 45 -6.05 -3.99 15.38
CA LEU A 45 -4.78 -4.67 15.60
C LEU A 45 -3.87 -3.87 16.54
N GLU A 46 -3.86 -2.56 16.40
CA GLU A 46 -3.09 -1.67 17.25
C GLU A 46 -3.54 -1.78 18.72
N ARG A 47 -4.85 -1.80 18.97
CA ARG A 47 -5.43 -2.01 20.31
C ARG A 47 -5.01 -3.33 20.95
N GLU A 48 -4.97 -4.41 20.16
CA GLU A 48 -4.59 -5.74 20.65
C GLU A 48 -3.09 -5.89 20.89
N LEU A 49 -2.28 -5.11 20.18
CA LEU A 49 -0.84 -5.02 20.37
C LEU A 49 -0.45 -4.19 21.60
N GLU A 50 -1.30 -3.27 22.05
CA GLU A 50 -1.04 -2.43 23.21
C GLU A 50 -0.76 -3.28 24.47
N GLY A 51 0.37 -3.04 25.12
CA GLY A 51 0.78 -3.75 26.34
C GLY A 51 1.43 -5.12 26.13
N LYS A 52 1.51 -5.64 24.89
CA LYS A 52 2.26 -6.88 24.55
C LYS A 52 3.76 -6.68 24.66
N VAL A 53 4.50 -7.77 24.79
CA VAL A 53 5.97 -7.75 24.87
C VAL A 53 6.62 -8.53 23.72
N ALA A 54 7.90 -8.26 23.45
CA ALA A 54 8.68 -9.02 22.48
C ALA A 54 8.71 -10.52 22.86
N GLY A 55 8.44 -11.38 21.88
CA GLY A 55 8.29 -12.83 22.01
C GLY A 55 6.84 -13.30 22.16
N ASP A 56 5.86 -12.40 22.36
CA ASP A 56 4.46 -12.78 22.46
C ASP A 56 3.90 -13.20 21.10
N LYS A 57 3.16 -14.31 21.09
CA LYS A 57 2.41 -14.80 19.93
C LYS A 57 0.94 -14.90 20.30
N PHE A 58 0.07 -14.35 19.46
CA PHE A 58 -1.36 -14.43 19.66
C PHE A 58 -2.10 -14.38 18.32
N THR A 59 -3.32 -14.90 18.32
CA THR A 59 -4.22 -14.82 17.18
C THR A 59 -5.41 -13.97 17.60
N VAL A 60 -5.77 -13.02 16.74
CA VAL A 60 -6.91 -12.14 16.97
C VAL A 60 -7.73 -12.02 15.69
N THR A 61 -9.05 -12.04 15.84
CA THR A 61 -9.99 -11.80 14.74
C THR A 61 -10.51 -10.39 14.88
N ILE A 62 -10.26 -9.58 13.86
CA ILE A 62 -10.68 -8.18 13.79
C ILE A 62 -11.91 -8.12 12.90
N ALA A 63 -12.99 -7.53 13.43
CA ALA A 63 -14.19 -7.25 12.68
C ALA A 63 -13.90 -6.22 11.58
N PRO A 64 -14.65 -6.22 10.46
CA PRO A 64 -14.41 -5.29 9.35
C PRO A 64 -14.39 -3.82 9.80
N GLU A 65 -15.27 -3.42 10.73
CA GLU A 65 -15.34 -2.08 11.32
C GLU A 65 -14.01 -1.59 11.93
N ASP A 66 -13.24 -2.49 12.52
CA ASP A 66 -11.97 -2.21 13.22
C ASP A 66 -10.73 -2.48 12.32
N ALA A 67 -10.96 -2.97 11.09
CA ALA A 67 -9.93 -3.32 10.10
C ALA A 67 -9.86 -2.28 8.96
N TYR A 68 -10.39 -2.63 7.79
CA TYR A 68 -10.45 -1.75 6.60
C TYR A 68 -11.79 -1.01 6.47
N GLY A 69 -12.64 -1.11 7.49
CA GLY A 69 -14.00 -0.60 7.48
C GLY A 69 -15.01 -1.64 7.01
N GLU A 70 -16.27 -1.36 7.28
CA GLU A 70 -17.38 -2.08 6.65
C GLU A 70 -17.46 -1.72 5.17
N HIS A 71 -17.98 -2.67 4.38
CA HIS A 71 -18.31 -2.38 2.99
C HIS A 71 -19.36 -1.26 2.98
N ASN A 72 -18.99 -0.11 2.44
CA ASN A 72 -19.86 1.05 2.42
C ASN A 72 -20.64 1.06 1.11
N GLU A 73 -21.96 0.85 1.20
CA GLU A 73 -22.87 0.95 0.06
C GLU A 73 -22.89 2.38 -0.52
N ASP A 74 -22.56 3.42 0.24
CA ASP A 74 -22.44 4.80 -0.27
C ASP A 74 -21.23 4.97 -1.22
N LEU A 75 -20.21 4.10 -1.12
CA LEU A 75 -19.09 4.04 -2.05
C LEU A 75 -19.42 3.21 -3.31
N VAL A 76 -20.57 2.52 -3.30
CA VAL A 76 -21.10 1.81 -4.47
C VAL A 76 -22.01 2.78 -5.23
N GLN A 77 -21.52 3.27 -6.36
CA GLN A 77 -22.23 4.26 -7.16
C GLN A 77 -22.70 3.67 -8.48
N ARG A 78 -23.96 3.97 -8.83
CA ARG A 78 -24.48 3.75 -10.17
C ARG A 78 -24.16 4.97 -11.02
N VAL A 79 -23.31 4.78 -12.01
CA VAL A 79 -22.93 5.81 -12.96
C VAL A 79 -23.36 5.40 -14.36
N PRO A 80 -23.84 6.34 -15.19
CA PRO A 80 -24.19 6.01 -16.56
C PRO A 80 -22.94 5.60 -17.33
N ALA A 81 -23.07 4.59 -18.20
CA ALA A 81 -21.98 4.10 -19.05
C ALA A 81 -21.39 5.22 -19.93
N GLU A 82 -22.20 6.25 -20.23
CA GLU A 82 -21.79 7.46 -20.95
C GLU A 82 -20.68 8.28 -20.26
N VAL A 83 -20.41 8.06 -18.98
CA VAL A 83 -19.31 8.72 -18.26
C VAL A 83 -17.96 8.10 -18.65
N PHE A 84 -17.96 6.81 -19.00
CA PHE A 84 -16.76 6.07 -19.43
C PHE A 84 -16.48 6.25 -20.93
N GLN A 85 -16.51 7.51 -21.40
CA GLN A 85 -16.25 7.82 -22.81
C GLN A 85 -14.82 7.44 -23.18
N GLY A 86 -14.67 6.56 -24.16
CA GLY A 86 -13.35 6.12 -24.66
C GLY A 86 -12.94 4.71 -24.21
N VAL A 87 -13.80 3.99 -23.51
CA VAL A 87 -13.64 2.54 -23.26
C VAL A 87 -14.59 1.78 -24.19
N ASP A 88 -14.05 0.97 -25.10
CA ASP A 88 -14.84 0.25 -26.10
C ASP A 88 -15.72 -0.87 -25.48
N GLU A 89 -15.28 -1.47 -24.37
CA GLU A 89 -15.99 -2.55 -23.69
C GLU A 89 -15.84 -2.41 -22.17
N LEU A 90 -16.97 -2.21 -21.47
CA LEU A 90 -17.01 -2.15 -20.00
C LEU A 90 -17.21 -3.56 -19.48
N GLU A 91 -16.20 -4.11 -18.80
CA GLU A 91 -16.24 -5.43 -18.21
C GLU A 91 -16.27 -5.36 -16.68
N VAL A 92 -16.99 -6.32 -16.07
CA VAL A 92 -16.97 -6.51 -14.62
C VAL A 92 -15.54 -6.87 -14.18
N GLY A 93 -15.05 -6.21 -13.14
CA GLY A 93 -13.68 -6.32 -12.63
C GLY A 93 -12.72 -5.28 -13.20
N MET A 94 -13.13 -4.44 -14.15
CA MET A 94 -12.30 -3.33 -14.62
C MET A 94 -12.17 -2.25 -13.55
N ARG A 95 -10.96 -1.68 -13.42
CA ARG A 95 -10.66 -0.63 -12.44
C ARG A 95 -10.50 0.73 -13.12
N PHE A 96 -11.14 1.73 -12.55
CA PHE A 96 -11.12 3.11 -13.03
C PHE A 96 -10.79 4.07 -11.88
N LEU A 97 -10.33 5.27 -12.21
CA LEU A 97 -10.22 6.36 -11.24
C LEU A 97 -11.49 7.20 -11.39
N ALA A 98 -12.37 7.14 -10.40
CA ALA A 98 -13.54 8.00 -10.33
C ALA A 98 -13.19 9.30 -9.60
N ASP A 99 -13.44 10.43 -10.22
CA ASP A 99 -13.36 11.73 -9.54
C ASP A 99 -14.58 11.89 -8.63
N THR A 100 -14.35 11.83 -7.32
CA THR A 100 -15.37 12.04 -6.28
C THR A 100 -15.11 13.36 -5.54
N ASP A 101 -16.05 13.81 -4.71
CA ASP A 101 -15.85 14.98 -3.83
C ASP A 101 -14.66 14.82 -2.86
N GLN A 102 -14.22 13.58 -2.62
CA GLN A 102 -13.07 13.24 -1.78
C GLN A 102 -11.76 13.16 -2.59
N GLY A 103 -11.80 13.38 -3.91
CA GLY A 103 -10.69 13.24 -4.84
C GLY A 103 -10.83 12.04 -5.78
N PRO A 104 -9.82 11.78 -6.63
CA PRO A 104 -9.80 10.62 -7.52
C PRO A 104 -9.63 9.34 -6.68
N ILE A 105 -10.70 8.53 -6.62
CA ILE A 105 -10.72 7.25 -5.91
C ILE A 105 -10.69 6.12 -6.94
N PRO A 106 -9.81 5.11 -6.78
CA PRO A 106 -9.87 3.91 -7.59
C PRO A 106 -11.16 3.13 -7.28
N VAL A 107 -11.97 2.88 -8.31
CA VAL A 107 -13.21 2.11 -8.24
C VAL A 107 -13.13 0.90 -9.18
N GLU A 108 -13.85 -0.17 -8.85
CA GLU A 108 -13.94 -1.40 -9.66
C GLU A 108 -15.38 -1.60 -10.14
N ILE A 109 -15.58 -1.98 -11.40
CA ILE A 109 -16.91 -2.30 -11.93
C ILE A 109 -17.37 -3.64 -11.34
N THR A 110 -18.49 -3.65 -10.63
CA THR A 110 -19.09 -4.88 -10.07
C THR A 110 -20.24 -5.40 -10.92
N GLU A 111 -20.93 -4.52 -11.65
CA GLU A 111 -22.08 -4.88 -12.49
C GLU A 111 -22.19 -3.91 -13.68
N VAL A 112 -22.52 -4.46 -14.85
CA VAL A 112 -22.77 -3.68 -16.08
C VAL A 112 -24.17 -4.02 -16.57
N ASP A 113 -25.06 -3.05 -16.52
CA ASP A 113 -26.49 -3.15 -16.83
C ASP A 113 -26.83 -2.27 -18.05
N GLY A 114 -26.21 -2.58 -19.19
CA GLY A 114 -26.43 -1.87 -20.46
C GLY A 114 -26.00 -0.41 -20.40
N ASP A 115 -26.95 0.48 -20.06
CA ASP A 115 -26.75 1.92 -19.97
C ASP A 115 -26.26 2.39 -18.59
N GLU A 116 -26.36 1.55 -17.55
CA GLU A 116 -25.89 1.82 -16.19
C GLU A 116 -24.75 0.88 -15.78
N VAL A 117 -23.77 1.42 -15.05
CA VAL A 117 -22.64 0.65 -14.52
C VAL A 117 -22.56 0.88 -13.01
N VAL A 118 -22.45 -0.21 -12.26
CA VAL A 118 -22.21 -0.17 -10.82
C VAL A 118 -20.70 -0.20 -10.60
N VAL A 119 -20.18 0.85 -9.98
CA VAL A 119 -18.80 0.92 -9.55
C VAL A 119 -18.71 0.86 -8.03
N ASP A 120 -17.71 0.15 -7.55
CA ASP A 120 -17.42 -0.03 -6.13
C ASP A 120 -16.06 0.58 -5.81
N GLY A 121 -16.05 1.63 -4.99
CA GLY A 121 -14.84 2.27 -4.48
C GLY A 121 -14.30 1.69 -3.18
N ASN A 122 -14.91 0.61 -2.67
CA ASN A 122 -14.47 -0.01 -1.43
C ASN A 122 -13.11 -0.71 -1.60
N HIS A 123 -12.34 -0.77 -0.52
CA HIS A 123 -11.16 -1.60 -0.48
C HIS A 123 -11.55 -3.08 -0.64
N MET A 124 -10.76 -3.87 -1.37
CA MET A 124 -11.07 -5.31 -1.61
C MET A 124 -11.28 -6.14 -0.32
N LEU A 125 -10.81 -5.64 0.81
CA LEU A 125 -10.90 -6.28 2.13
C LEU A 125 -11.94 -5.62 3.06
N ALA A 126 -12.63 -4.57 2.59
CA ALA A 126 -13.70 -3.93 3.35
C ALA A 126 -14.88 -4.89 3.52
N GLY A 127 -15.49 -4.92 4.69
CA GLY A 127 -16.59 -5.82 5.02
C GLY A 127 -16.20 -7.28 5.32
N GLN A 128 -14.92 -7.64 5.23
CA GLN A 128 -14.45 -9.00 5.57
C GLN A 128 -13.87 -9.06 6.99
N SER A 129 -14.17 -10.13 7.72
CA SER A 129 -13.53 -10.39 9.01
C SER A 129 -12.11 -10.91 8.78
N LEU A 130 -11.13 -10.23 9.39
CA LEU A 130 -9.71 -10.51 9.19
C LEU A 130 -9.12 -11.20 10.42
N THR A 131 -8.58 -12.41 10.25
CA THR A 131 -7.88 -13.13 11.32
C THR A 131 -6.38 -12.91 11.19
N PHE A 132 -5.80 -12.25 12.18
CA PHE A 132 -4.37 -11.98 12.28
C PHE A 132 -3.73 -12.91 13.30
N THR A 133 -2.76 -13.69 12.86
CA THR A 133 -1.83 -14.39 13.76
C THR A 133 -0.56 -13.57 13.85
N VAL A 134 -0.32 -12.92 14.99
CA VAL A 134 0.78 -11.98 15.20
C VAL A 134 1.81 -12.55 16.17
N GLU A 135 3.07 -12.31 15.85
CA GLU A 135 4.24 -12.59 16.67
C GLU A 135 5.08 -11.33 16.79
N VAL A 136 5.22 -10.84 18.03
CA VAL A 136 6.06 -9.67 18.32
C VAL A 136 7.51 -10.12 18.34
N VAL A 137 8.31 -9.68 17.37
CA VAL A 137 9.72 -10.06 17.24
C VAL A 137 10.59 -9.20 18.15
N ALA A 138 10.41 -7.88 18.07
CA ALA A 138 11.18 -6.92 18.84
C ALA A 138 10.35 -5.67 19.15
N VAL A 139 10.70 -5.01 20.25
CA VAL A 139 10.11 -3.72 20.63
C VAL A 139 11.24 -2.81 21.08
N ARG A 140 11.30 -1.61 20.51
CA ARG A 140 12.25 -0.55 20.86
C ARG A 140 11.54 0.80 20.99
N ALA A 141 12.18 1.75 21.64
CA ALA A 141 11.72 3.14 21.60
C ALA A 141 11.98 3.75 20.22
N ALA A 142 11.05 4.58 19.74
CA ALA A 142 11.26 5.39 18.55
C ALA A 142 12.31 6.47 18.81
N THR A 143 13.10 6.83 17.81
CA THR A 143 13.98 8.00 17.89
C THR A 143 13.15 9.29 17.72
N GLU A 144 13.70 10.43 18.15
CA GLU A 144 13.01 11.73 17.97
C GLU A 144 12.74 12.07 16.51
N GLU A 145 13.60 11.62 15.60
CA GLU A 145 13.42 11.76 14.16
C GLU A 145 12.25 10.88 13.65
N GLU A 146 12.16 9.62 14.07
CA GLU A 146 11.05 8.73 13.68
C GLU A 146 9.69 9.21 14.25
N MET A 147 9.70 9.78 15.46
CA MET A 147 8.50 10.38 16.04
C MET A 147 8.06 11.65 15.32
N ALA A 148 9.01 12.44 14.80
CA ALA A 148 8.72 13.66 14.04
C ALA A 148 8.23 13.34 12.61
N HIS A 149 8.73 12.26 12.01
CA HIS A 149 8.38 11.84 10.66
C HIS A 149 7.17 10.87 10.60
N GLY A 150 6.77 10.26 11.73
CA GLY A 150 5.63 9.35 11.81
C GLY A 150 5.87 7.94 11.25
N HIS A 151 7.06 7.68 10.71
CA HIS A 151 7.45 6.41 10.09
C HIS A 151 8.86 5.97 10.54
N ILE A 152 9.11 4.66 10.48
CA ILE A 152 10.40 4.07 10.83
C ILE A 152 11.41 4.27 9.70
N HIS A 153 12.61 4.76 10.04
CA HIS A 153 13.69 4.92 9.07
C HIS A 153 14.60 3.68 9.18
N GLN A 154 14.16 2.54 8.61
CA GLN A 154 15.04 1.38 8.56
C GLN A 154 16.17 1.60 7.55
N GLY A 155 17.41 1.57 8.05
CA GLY A 155 18.61 1.62 7.23
C GLY A 155 18.71 0.40 6.31
N GLY A 156 18.28 0.57 5.06
CA GLY A 156 18.53 -0.35 3.96
C GLY A 156 17.28 -1.06 3.44
N GLY A 157 16.58 -0.44 2.48
CA GLY A 157 15.45 -1.08 1.80
C GLY A 157 14.67 -0.18 0.86
N CYS A 158 15.31 0.26 -0.23
CA CYS A 158 14.74 0.57 -1.55
C CYS A 158 13.20 0.69 -1.64
N CYS A 159 12.61 1.85 -1.38
CA CYS A 159 11.35 2.34 -1.97
C CYS A 159 11.44 3.87 -2.06
N GLY A 160 11.12 4.42 -3.22
CA GLY A 160 11.50 5.76 -3.65
C GLY A 160 11.17 6.86 -2.65
N GLY A 161 12.20 7.64 -2.30
CA GLY A 161 12.03 8.90 -1.60
C GLY A 161 11.14 9.82 -2.43
N HIS A 162 9.97 10.13 -1.89
CA HIS A 162 9.30 11.39 -2.19
C HIS A 162 9.98 12.44 -1.31
N ASP A 163 11.18 12.84 -1.72
CA ASP A 163 11.79 14.07 -1.22
C ASP A 163 10.95 15.23 -1.72
N HIS A 164 10.15 15.79 -0.82
CA HIS A 164 9.61 17.13 -0.96
C HIS A 164 10.78 18.11 -0.84
N ASP A 165 11.31 18.55 -1.99
CA ASP A 165 12.08 19.78 -2.06
C ASP A 165 11.44 20.73 -3.08
N HIS A 166 11.33 21.97 -2.63
CA HIS A 166 10.58 23.06 -3.21
C HIS A 166 11.14 23.56 -4.55
N ASP A 167 10.22 24.12 -5.36
CA ASP A 167 10.40 25.15 -6.39
C ASP A 167 11.31 24.86 -7.59
N HIS A 168 10.70 24.48 -8.72
CA HIS A 168 11.08 25.02 -10.03
C HIS A 168 9.88 25.06 -10.99
N ASP A 169 9.66 26.25 -11.55
CA ASP A 169 8.60 26.65 -12.46
C ASP A 169 8.37 25.71 -13.67
N HIS A 170 7.12 25.73 -14.14
CA HIS A 170 6.61 25.17 -15.38
C HIS A 170 7.55 25.36 -16.60
N GLU A 171 7.71 24.32 -17.42
CA GLU A 171 7.29 24.26 -18.84
C GLU A 171 7.83 22.97 -19.50
N GLY A 172 6.96 22.03 -19.90
CA GLY A 172 7.35 20.97 -20.84
C GLY A 172 6.62 19.63 -20.72
N GLY A 173 5.50 19.52 -21.44
CA GLY A 173 4.84 18.31 -21.98
C GLY A 173 5.19 16.93 -21.43
N CYS A 174 4.24 16.32 -20.71
CA CYS A 174 4.22 14.88 -20.43
C CYS A 174 3.72 14.15 -21.69
N CYS A 175 4.63 13.49 -22.42
CA CYS A 175 4.29 12.53 -23.47
C CYS A 175 4.45 11.12 -22.88
N GLY A 176 3.33 10.44 -22.65
CA GLY A 176 3.33 9.02 -22.34
C GLY A 176 3.65 8.18 -23.58
N GLY A 177 4.12 6.95 -23.35
CA GLY A 177 4.02 5.89 -24.34
C GLY A 177 5.28 5.06 -24.57
N GLU A 178 5.05 3.74 -24.52
CA GLU A 178 5.75 2.68 -25.25
C GLU A 178 7.14 2.18 -24.80
N GLY A 179 7.11 1.10 -24.02
CA GLY A 179 7.57 -0.21 -24.48
C GLY A 179 9.00 -0.33 -25.01
N HIS A 180 9.97 -0.58 -24.12
CA HIS A 180 11.31 -0.98 -24.52
C HIS A 180 11.51 -2.50 -24.46
N GLY A 181 11.40 -3.13 -25.63
CA GLY A 181 11.81 -4.51 -25.86
C GLY A 181 13.32 -4.70 -25.70
N HIS A 182 13.71 -5.79 -25.05
CA HIS A 182 15.10 -6.25 -24.92
C HIS A 182 15.67 -6.68 -26.28
N GLY A 183 16.36 -5.78 -26.96
CA GLY A 183 17.23 -6.08 -28.10
C GLY A 183 18.69 -6.15 -27.66
N LYS A 184 19.25 -7.35 -27.55
CA LYS A 184 20.70 -7.57 -27.43
C LYS A 184 21.41 -6.91 -28.62
N LYS A 185 22.36 -6.01 -28.37
CA LYS A 185 23.39 -5.65 -29.36
C LYS A 185 24.77 -5.65 -28.73
N GLU A 186 25.65 -6.33 -29.45
CA GLU A 186 27.01 -6.67 -29.11
C GLU A 186 27.89 -5.43 -29.00
N GLY A 187 28.81 -5.46 -28.04
CA GLY A 187 29.75 -4.39 -27.74
C GLY A 187 30.69 -4.12 -28.92
N GLY A 188 30.56 -2.91 -29.48
CA GLY A 188 31.56 -2.31 -30.35
C GLY A 188 32.73 -1.79 -29.54
N CYS A 189 33.84 -2.51 -29.61
CA CYS A 189 35.17 -2.09 -29.20
C CYS A 189 35.72 -1.07 -30.20
N CYS A 190 35.99 0.17 -29.80
CA CYS A 190 36.97 1.05 -30.45
C CYS A 190 37.20 2.33 -29.63
N GLY A 191 38.40 2.47 -29.07
CA GLY A 191 38.86 3.68 -28.39
C GLY A 191 40.38 3.66 -28.27
N GLY A 192 41.05 3.74 -29.43
CA GLY A 192 42.51 3.78 -29.51
C GLY A 192 43.06 5.18 -29.26
N GLY A 193 44.18 5.23 -28.53
CA GLY A 193 45.28 6.15 -28.78
C GLY A 193 45.24 7.52 -28.08
N SER A 194 46.01 7.68 -27.00
CA SER A 194 47.26 8.45 -27.02
C SER A 194 47.70 8.74 -25.58
N CYS A 195 48.73 8.02 -25.12
CA CYS A 195 49.52 8.44 -23.97
C CYS A 195 50.69 9.29 -24.49
N GLY A 196 50.82 10.52 -24.02
CA GLY A 196 51.93 11.40 -24.39
C GLY A 196 51.93 12.70 -23.59
N SER A 197 52.78 12.72 -22.55
CA SER A 197 53.49 13.82 -21.89
C SER A 197 53.01 15.27 -22.09
N HIS A 198 52.75 15.98 -20.98
CA HIS A 198 53.58 17.07 -20.43
C HIS A 198 53.24 17.27 -18.95
#